data_AF-A0A015UXM6-F1
#
_entry.id   AF-A0A015UXM6-F1
#
_cell.length_a   1.000
_cell.length_b   1.000
_cell.length_c   1.000
_cell.angle_alpha   90.00
_cell.angle_beta   90.00
_cell.angle_gamma   90.00
#
_symmetry.space_group_name_H-M   'P 1'
#
loop_
_entity.id
_entity.type
_entity.pdbx_description
1 polymer ?
#
loop_
_entity_poly.entity_id
_entity_poly.type
_entity_poly.pdbx_seq_one_letter_code
_entity_poly.pdbx_strand_id
1 'polypeptide(L)'
;MMEWDLTEKRIYQLLKHPYQFDKSFVEDMSSAYLEFVEELFDYLNRVNDNKLRIRQLNMNFVDFGTLKALEESCPTENSKLKLVFIDKLLSLITMEQELIYRQMEYPKFFINIESEWKSPFYLNNEVIKLVDMMELVCGIFYISGGIVRIDHKEIFLSDVARIFEKMFNVNFGDIYKKEIAVIKRKPIKITEFLDRLKAAIIQKSKDEGYYQL
;
A
#
# COMPACT_ATOMS: atom_id res chain seq x y z
N MET A 1 15.01 -3.60 -12.98
CA MET A 1 15.34 -2.78 -14.16
C MET A 1 14.34 -1.64 -14.14
N MET A 2 14.78 -0.37 -14.06
CA MET A 2 13.87 0.75 -13.79
C MET A 2 12.82 0.85 -14.88
N GLU A 3 11.53 0.71 -14.53
CA GLU A 3 10.38 0.84 -15.45
C GLU A 3 10.13 2.30 -15.90
N TRP A 4 11.03 3.22 -15.55
CA TRP A 4 10.93 4.63 -15.88
C TRP A 4 12.23 5.11 -16.50
N ASP A 5 12.18 5.42 -17.80
CA ASP A 5 13.25 6.10 -18.53
C ASP A 5 12.72 7.44 -19.03
N LEU A 6 13.37 8.54 -18.61
CA LEU A 6 12.99 9.88 -19.02
C LEU A 6 13.29 10.13 -20.51
N THR A 7 14.31 9.49 -21.06
CA THR A 7 14.77 9.70 -22.44
C THR A 7 13.78 9.16 -23.49
N GLU A 8 12.96 8.20 -23.08
CA GLU A 8 11.87 7.64 -23.89
C GLU A 8 10.60 8.51 -23.84
N LYS A 9 10.52 9.49 -22.94
CA LYS A 9 9.33 10.34 -22.80
C LYS A 9 9.24 11.34 -23.93
N ARG A 10 8.08 11.39 -24.58
CA ARG A 10 7.80 12.29 -25.71
C ARG A 10 8.13 13.75 -25.37
N ILE A 11 7.74 14.23 -24.18
CA ILE A 11 8.02 15.60 -23.75
C ILE A 11 9.53 15.89 -23.66
N TYR A 12 10.33 14.92 -23.19
CA TYR A 12 11.77 15.07 -23.07
C TYR A 12 12.44 15.14 -24.46
N GLN A 13 12.00 14.29 -25.38
CA GLN A 13 12.47 14.29 -26.77
C GLN A 13 12.15 15.61 -27.48
N LEU A 14 10.92 16.12 -27.33
CA LEU A 14 10.50 17.39 -27.91
C LEU A 14 11.30 18.58 -27.34
N LEU A 15 11.52 18.61 -26.02
CA LEU A 15 12.31 19.66 -25.37
C LEU A 15 13.78 19.65 -25.83
N LYS A 16 14.36 18.48 -26.04
CA LYS A 16 15.74 18.31 -26.53
C LYS A 16 15.91 18.69 -28.00
N HIS A 17 14.85 18.68 -28.80
CA HIS A 17 14.95 18.92 -30.24
C HIS A 17 15.19 20.40 -30.57
N PRO A 18 16.19 20.76 -31.41
CA PRO A 18 16.58 22.16 -31.61
C PRO A 18 15.63 23.00 -32.47
N TYR A 19 14.73 22.41 -33.28
CA TYR A 19 13.91 23.15 -34.25
C TYR A 19 12.51 22.54 -34.49
N GLN A 20 11.43 23.23 -34.10
CA GLN A 20 10.04 22.93 -34.52
C GLN A 20 9.23 24.23 -34.65
N PHE A 21 8.70 24.54 -35.83
CA PHE A 21 8.31 25.91 -36.22
C PHE A 21 6.83 26.10 -36.58
N ASP A 22 5.90 25.36 -35.99
CA ASP A 22 4.48 25.61 -36.29
C ASP A 22 3.55 25.52 -35.07
N LYS A 23 2.28 25.86 -35.30
CA LYS A 23 1.21 25.79 -34.30
C LYS A 23 0.98 24.37 -33.77
N SER A 24 1.30 23.33 -34.56
CA SER A 24 1.22 21.94 -34.11
C SER A 24 2.25 21.64 -33.02
N PHE A 25 3.40 22.34 -32.98
CA PHE A 25 4.39 22.20 -31.91
C PHE A 25 3.84 22.52 -30.52
N VAL A 26 2.99 23.55 -30.39
CA VAL A 26 2.37 23.93 -29.10
C VAL A 26 1.37 22.86 -28.64
N GLU A 27 0.57 22.34 -29.56
CA GLU A 27 -0.41 21.28 -29.31
C GLU A 27 0.31 19.96 -28.97
N ASP A 28 1.42 19.66 -29.65
CA ASP A 28 2.28 18.51 -29.40
C ASP A 28 2.97 18.59 -28.03
N MET A 29 3.52 19.75 -27.67
CA MET A 29 4.11 19.97 -26.34
C MET A 29 3.07 19.86 -25.23
N SER A 30 1.86 20.38 -25.46
CA SER A 30 0.78 20.31 -24.47
C SER A 30 0.29 18.88 -24.25
N SER A 31 0.08 18.12 -25.32
CA SER A 31 -0.32 16.71 -25.23
C SER A 31 0.79 15.85 -24.61
N ALA A 32 2.05 16.04 -25.01
CA ALA A 32 3.19 15.32 -24.44
C ALA A 32 3.41 15.64 -22.95
N TYR A 33 3.12 16.88 -22.53
CA TYR A 33 3.14 17.24 -21.10
C TYR A 33 2.07 16.46 -20.33
N LEU A 34 0.83 16.40 -20.82
CA LEU A 34 -0.25 15.67 -20.14
C LEU A 34 0.04 14.17 -20.06
N GLU A 35 0.53 13.58 -21.15
CA GLU A 35 1.00 12.19 -21.20
C GLU A 35 2.07 11.93 -20.12
N PHE A 36 3.06 12.81 -20.00
CA PHE A 36 4.07 12.70 -18.95
C PHE A 36 3.47 12.79 -17.53
N VAL A 37 2.49 13.67 -17.30
CA VAL A 37 1.82 13.78 -16.00
C VAL A 37 1.11 12.48 -15.64
N GLU A 38 0.32 11.92 -16.56
CA GLU A 38 -0.41 10.66 -16.36
C GLU A 38 0.55 9.51 -16.05
N GLU A 39 1.59 9.34 -16.86
CA GLU A 39 2.58 8.29 -16.64
C GLU A 39 3.34 8.48 -15.31
N LEU A 40 3.68 9.72 -14.95
CA LEU A 40 4.38 10.03 -13.70
C LEU A 40 3.51 9.66 -12.50
N PHE A 41 2.23 10.03 -12.53
CA PHE A 41 1.28 9.68 -11.48
C PHE A 41 1.10 8.17 -11.38
N ASP A 42 0.94 7.47 -12.49
CA ASP A 42 0.84 6.01 -12.50
C ASP A 42 2.09 5.34 -11.91
N TYR A 43 3.28 5.83 -12.25
CA TYR A 43 4.53 5.35 -11.66
C TYR A 43 4.58 5.60 -10.14
N LEU A 44 4.28 6.83 -9.71
CA LEU A 44 4.33 7.22 -8.30
C LEU A 44 3.27 6.51 -7.45
N ASN A 45 2.12 6.13 -8.04
CA ASN A 45 1.07 5.37 -7.39
C ASN A 45 1.38 3.86 -7.34
N ARG A 46 2.07 3.31 -8.34
CA ARG A 46 2.47 1.89 -8.36
C ARG A 46 3.62 1.60 -7.40
N VAL A 47 4.59 2.51 -7.30
CA VAL A 47 5.79 2.31 -6.47
C VAL A 47 5.51 2.73 -5.03
N ASN A 48 5.51 1.77 -4.10
CA ASN A 48 5.27 2.04 -2.68
C ASN A 48 6.50 2.55 -1.91
N ASP A 49 7.71 2.35 -2.42
CA ASP A 49 8.94 2.78 -1.76
C ASP A 49 9.23 4.28 -2.02
N ASN A 50 9.01 5.10 -1.00
CA ASN A 50 9.27 6.55 -1.05
C ASN A 50 10.71 6.91 -1.44
N LYS A 51 11.71 6.08 -1.07
CA LYS A 51 13.10 6.33 -1.46
C LYS A 51 13.30 6.17 -2.96
N LEU A 52 12.64 5.20 -3.59
CA LEU A 52 12.70 5.01 -5.05
C LEU A 52 11.96 6.13 -5.77
N ARG A 53 10.76 6.49 -5.31
CA ARG A 53 9.97 7.61 -5.86
C ARG A 53 10.76 8.92 -5.83
N ILE A 54 11.35 9.28 -4.68
CA ILE A 54 12.16 10.50 -4.52
C ILE A 54 13.40 10.48 -5.43
N ARG A 55 14.09 9.34 -5.54
CA ARG A 55 15.26 9.21 -6.42
C ARG A 55 14.88 9.43 -7.88
N GLN A 56 13.75 8.87 -8.33
CA GLN A 56 13.29 9.06 -9.70
C GLN A 56 12.92 10.51 -9.98
N LEU A 57 12.20 11.15 -9.06
CA LEU A 57 11.85 12.57 -9.15
C LEU A 57 13.11 13.47 -9.19
N ASN A 58 14.11 13.17 -8.35
CA ASN A 58 15.39 13.90 -8.36
C ASN A 58 16.16 13.74 -9.67
N MET A 59 16.18 12.55 -10.27
CA MET A 59 16.81 12.34 -11.58
C MET A 59 16.10 13.19 -12.65
N ASN A 60 14.78 13.10 -12.73
CA ASN A 60 13.99 13.89 -13.67
C ASN A 60 14.21 15.41 -13.46
N PHE A 61 14.28 15.87 -12.21
CA PHE A 61 14.53 17.26 -11.87
C PHE A 61 15.88 17.76 -12.41
N VAL A 62 16.94 16.99 -12.20
CA VAL A 62 18.29 17.33 -12.69
C VAL A 62 18.33 17.38 -14.22
N ASP A 63 17.71 16.41 -14.89
CA ASP A 63 17.69 16.33 -16.35
C ASP A 63 16.93 17.50 -16.96
N PHE A 64 15.75 17.85 -16.43
CA PHE A 64 15.02 19.05 -16.88
C PHE A 64 15.73 20.34 -16.50
N GLY A 65 16.39 20.41 -15.34
CA GLY A 65 17.22 21.54 -14.95
C GLY A 65 18.39 21.78 -15.91
N THR A 66 18.97 20.69 -16.44
CA THR A 66 20.01 20.76 -17.46
C THR A 66 19.46 21.31 -18.77
N LEU A 67 18.28 20.84 -19.22
CA LEU A 67 17.62 21.39 -20.40
C LEU A 67 17.28 22.88 -20.23
N LYS A 68 16.84 23.30 -19.03
CA LYS A 68 16.59 24.70 -18.71
C LYS A 68 17.85 25.56 -18.91
N ALA A 69 18.95 25.16 -18.29
CA ALA A 69 20.21 25.89 -18.37
C ALA A 69 20.73 25.99 -19.81
N LEU A 70 20.53 24.95 -20.62
CA LEU A 70 20.89 24.96 -22.05
C LEU A 70 20.03 25.95 -22.84
N GLU A 71 18.71 25.96 -22.64
CA GLU A 71 17.80 26.89 -23.31
C GLU A 71 18.02 28.35 -22.89
N GLU A 72 18.45 28.59 -21.64
CA GLU A 72 18.82 29.94 -21.15
C GLU A 72 20.16 30.43 -21.68
N SER A 73 21.16 29.54 -21.79
CA SER A 73 22.52 29.90 -22.24
C SER A 73 22.66 29.99 -23.76
N CYS A 74 21.90 29.18 -24.49
CA CYS A 74 21.93 29.10 -25.95
C CYS A 74 20.49 29.25 -26.51
N PRO A 75 19.90 30.45 -26.44
CA PRO A 75 18.51 30.64 -26.82
C PRO A 75 18.29 30.41 -28.32
N THR A 76 17.27 29.61 -28.60
CA THR A 76 16.65 29.41 -29.90
C THR A 76 15.38 30.27 -30.01
N GLU A 77 14.79 30.33 -31.20
CA GLU A 77 13.54 31.07 -31.42
C GLU A 77 12.38 30.58 -30.50
N ASN A 78 12.39 29.30 -30.13
CA ASN A 78 11.36 28.68 -29.29
C ASN A 78 11.70 28.60 -27.80
N SER A 79 12.87 29.08 -27.37
CA SER A 79 13.33 28.88 -25.99
C SER A 79 12.33 29.40 -24.97
N LYS A 80 11.63 30.52 -25.25
CA LYS A 80 10.57 31.02 -24.37
C LYS A 80 9.48 29.99 -24.09
N LEU A 81 8.98 29.31 -25.13
CA LEU A 81 7.92 28.31 -24.99
C LEU A 81 8.44 27.07 -24.27
N LYS A 82 9.63 26.59 -24.65
CA LYS A 82 10.26 25.43 -24.00
C LYS A 82 10.50 25.67 -22.52
N LEU A 83 11.02 26.85 -22.16
CA LEU A 83 11.25 27.24 -20.77
C LEU A 83 9.95 27.22 -19.96
N VAL A 84 8.81 27.66 -20.53
CA VAL A 84 7.51 27.56 -19.86
C VAL A 84 7.15 26.10 -19.54
N PHE A 85 7.35 25.16 -20.47
CA PHE A 85 7.06 23.75 -20.20
C PHE A 85 8.06 23.12 -19.22
N ILE A 86 9.35 23.46 -19.33
CA ILE A 86 10.38 23.01 -18.39
C ILE A 86 10.06 23.50 -16.97
N ASP A 87 9.66 24.77 -16.81
CA ASP A 87 9.27 25.33 -15.52
C ASP A 87 8.03 24.63 -14.94
N LYS A 88 7.05 24.29 -15.78
CA LYS A 88 5.90 23.48 -15.35
C LYS A 88 6.31 22.09 -14.86
N LEU A 89 7.21 21.41 -15.57
CA LEU A 89 7.70 20.08 -15.21
C LEU A 89 8.51 20.11 -13.90
N LEU A 90 9.43 21.07 -13.75
CA LEU A 90 10.20 21.26 -12.53
C LEU A 90 9.28 21.58 -11.34
N SER A 91 8.26 22.42 -11.55
CA SER A 91 7.27 22.75 -10.51
C SER A 91 6.45 21.52 -10.12
N LEU A 92 5.96 20.74 -11.09
CA LEU A 92 5.23 19.49 -10.83
C LEU A 92 6.08 18.52 -10.02
N ILE A 93 7.32 18.27 -10.44
CA ILE A 93 8.24 17.36 -9.74
C ILE A 93 8.48 17.83 -8.31
N THR A 94 8.67 19.14 -8.10
CA THR A 94 8.86 19.72 -6.76
C THR A 94 7.62 19.51 -5.89
N MET A 95 6.42 19.73 -6.44
CA MET A 95 5.17 19.52 -5.70
C MET A 95 4.95 18.04 -5.34
N GLU A 96 5.28 17.11 -6.23
CA GLU A 96 5.21 15.66 -5.94
C GLU A 96 6.23 15.24 -4.87
N GLN A 97 7.43 15.81 -4.89
CA GLN A 97 8.41 15.58 -3.82
C GLN A 97 7.89 16.07 -2.47
N GLU A 98 7.37 17.30 -2.41
CA GLU A 98 6.77 17.86 -1.19
C GLU A 98 5.59 17.00 -0.71
N LEU A 99 4.73 16.52 -1.62
CA LEU A 99 3.64 15.62 -1.29
C LEU A 99 4.14 14.33 -0.61
N ILE A 100 5.20 13.72 -1.13
CA ILE A 100 5.83 12.53 -0.53
C ILE A 100 6.44 12.86 0.84
N TYR A 101 7.12 14.00 1.00
CA TYR A 101 7.64 14.41 2.30
C TYR A 101 6.52 14.63 3.32
N ARG A 102 5.41 15.24 2.92
CA ARG A 102 4.20 15.38 3.77
C ARG A 102 3.56 14.05 4.10
N GLN A 103 3.56 13.09 3.18
CA GLN A 103 3.14 11.71 3.45
C GLN A 103 3.99 11.06 4.55
N MET A 104 5.30 11.30 4.53
CA MET A 104 6.23 10.78 5.54
C MET A 104 6.11 11.51 6.88
N GLU A 105 5.89 12.83 6.85
CA GLU A 105 5.77 13.68 8.04
C GLU A 105 4.42 13.47 8.76
N TYR A 106 3.34 13.30 7.99
CA TYR A 106 1.97 13.17 8.51
C TYR A 106 1.18 11.99 7.89
N PRO A 107 1.63 10.74 8.07
CA PRO A 107 1.07 9.57 7.38
C PRO A 107 -0.44 9.40 7.58
N LYS A 108 -0.98 9.81 8.74
CA LYS A 108 -2.41 9.75 9.08
C LYS A 108 -3.34 10.47 8.10
N PHE A 109 -2.89 11.52 7.41
CA PHE A 109 -3.72 12.28 6.46
C PHE A 109 -3.70 11.68 5.04
N PHE A 110 -2.81 10.72 4.79
CA PHE A 110 -2.61 10.07 3.50
C PHE A 110 -2.97 8.59 3.52
N ILE A 111 -3.64 8.14 4.59
CA ILE A 111 -4.20 6.80 4.66
C ILE A 111 -5.36 6.76 3.66
N ASN A 112 -5.14 6.05 2.55
CA ASN A 112 -6.22 5.67 1.66
C ASN A 112 -7.02 4.57 2.38
N ILE A 113 -8.14 4.95 3.02
CA ILE A 113 -9.03 4.03 3.75
C ILE A 113 -9.59 2.93 2.80
N GLU A 114 -9.40 3.08 1.49
CA GLU A 114 -9.92 2.20 0.44
C GLU A 114 -9.04 1.01 0.05
N SER A 115 -7.88 0.78 0.67
CA SER A 115 -7.29 -0.57 0.66
C SER A 115 -7.57 -1.24 1.99
N GLU A 116 -8.81 -1.71 2.17
CA GLU A 116 -9.06 -2.76 3.16
C GLU A 116 -8.06 -3.87 2.87
N TRP A 117 -7.04 -3.99 3.72
CA TRP A 117 -6.14 -5.13 3.68
C TRP A 117 -6.99 -6.40 3.61
N LYS A 118 -6.91 -7.09 2.48
CA LYS A 118 -7.65 -8.32 2.24
C LYS A 118 -6.68 -9.47 2.44
N SER A 119 -6.98 -10.34 3.39
CA SER A 119 -6.13 -11.50 3.66
C SER A 119 -6.07 -12.41 2.42
N PRO A 120 -4.90 -12.98 2.08
CA PRO A 120 -4.81 -14.01 1.05
C PRO A 120 -5.37 -15.36 1.51
N PHE A 121 -5.71 -15.49 2.80
CA PHE A 121 -6.18 -16.74 3.40
C PHE A 121 -7.71 -16.77 3.53
N TYR A 122 -8.29 -17.93 3.29
CA TYR A 122 -9.72 -18.18 3.45
C TYR A 122 -9.93 -19.34 4.44
N LEU A 123 -10.98 -19.26 5.24
CA LEU A 123 -11.37 -20.36 6.10
C LEU A 123 -11.99 -21.49 5.28
N ASN A 124 -11.38 -22.69 5.32
CA ASN A 124 -12.04 -23.88 4.82
C ASN A 124 -13.15 -24.31 5.81
N ASN A 125 -14.38 -23.86 5.52
CA ASN A 125 -15.57 -24.11 6.32
C ASN A 125 -15.98 -25.60 6.41
N GLU A 126 -15.38 -26.49 5.61
CA GLU A 126 -15.61 -27.93 5.76
C GLU A 126 -14.83 -28.49 6.95
N VAL A 127 -13.62 -27.96 7.20
CA VAL A 127 -12.68 -28.46 8.22
C VAL A 127 -12.78 -27.67 9.53
N ILE A 128 -12.86 -26.34 9.44
CA ILE A 128 -12.92 -25.42 10.58
C ILE A 128 -14.19 -24.59 10.47
N LYS A 129 -15.09 -24.68 11.45
CA LYS A 129 -16.35 -23.94 11.45
C LYS A 129 -16.15 -22.54 12.03
N LEU A 130 -17.05 -21.60 11.69
CA LEU A 130 -17.03 -20.25 12.29
C LEU A 130 -17.09 -20.27 13.83
N VAL A 131 -17.78 -21.27 14.39
CA VAL A 131 -17.87 -21.41 15.85
C VAL A 131 -16.53 -21.84 16.46
N ASP A 132 -15.71 -22.60 15.73
CA ASP A 132 -14.34 -22.97 16.12
C ASP A 132 -13.45 -21.72 16.11
N MET A 133 -13.59 -20.87 15.08
CA MET A 133 -12.88 -19.59 15.03
C MET A 133 -13.29 -18.64 16.17
N MET A 134 -14.57 -18.63 16.53
CA MET A 134 -15.02 -17.85 17.69
C MET A 134 -14.44 -18.38 19.00
N GLU A 135 -14.21 -19.69 19.13
CA GLU A 135 -13.54 -20.28 20.29
C GLU A 135 -12.12 -19.73 20.45
N LEU A 136 -11.38 -19.55 19.35
CA LEU A 136 -10.08 -18.87 19.36
C LEU A 136 -10.19 -17.41 19.76
N VAL A 137 -11.11 -16.67 19.15
CA VAL A 137 -11.33 -15.25 19.46
C VAL A 137 -11.62 -15.06 20.94
N CYS A 138 -12.55 -15.85 21.50
CA CYS A 138 -12.87 -15.85 22.93
C CYS A 138 -11.66 -16.24 23.77
N GLY A 139 -10.97 -17.33 23.42
CA GLY A 139 -9.81 -17.83 24.15
C GLY A 139 -8.70 -16.78 24.29
N ILE A 140 -8.36 -16.09 23.21
CA ILE A 140 -7.35 -15.02 23.24
C ILE A 140 -7.87 -13.80 24.01
N PHE A 141 -9.13 -13.40 23.78
CA PHE A 141 -9.73 -12.24 24.45
C PHE A 141 -9.80 -12.39 25.98
N TYR A 142 -10.07 -13.60 26.49
CA TYR A 142 -10.21 -13.85 27.92
C TYR A 142 -8.88 -13.98 28.67
N ILE A 143 -7.74 -14.08 27.97
CA ILE A 143 -6.44 -14.07 28.62
C ILE A 143 -6.13 -12.62 29.04
N SER A 144 -6.22 -12.37 30.35
CA SER A 144 -5.93 -11.05 30.93
C SER A 144 -4.51 -10.60 30.55
N GLY A 145 -4.41 -9.42 29.94
CA GLY A 145 -3.15 -8.87 29.44
C GLY A 145 -2.55 -9.58 28.22
N GLY A 146 -3.25 -10.56 27.63
CA GLY A 146 -2.76 -11.31 26.47
C GLY A 146 -2.77 -10.51 25.16
N ILE A 147 -3.64 -9.50 25.06
CA ILE A 147 -3.67 -8.53 23.96
C ILE A 147 -3.61 -7.12 24.54
N VAL A 148 -2.79 -6.27 23.93
CA VAL A 148 -2.73 -4.84 24.23
C VAL A 148 -2.88 -4.05 22.93
N ARG A 149 -3.61 -2.93 22.98
CA ARG A 149 -3.65 -1.99 21.86
C ARG A 149 -2.44 -1.07 21.92
N ILE A 150 -1.96 -0.66 20.74
CA ILE A 150 -0.84 0.27 20.60
C ILE A 150 -1.13 1.64 21.23
N ASP A 151 -2.39 2.05 21.28
CA ASP A 151 -2.84 3.29 21.92
C ASP A 151 -3.19 3.11 23.41
N HIS A 152 -2.91 1.92 23.97
CA HIS A 152 -3.20 1.54 25.36
C HIS A 152 -4.67 1.70 25.78
N LYS A 153 -5.60 1.79 24.83
CA LYS A 153 -7.03 1.82 25.14
C LYS A 153 -7.56 0.43 25.46
N GLU A 154 -8.72 0.43 26.12
CA GLU A 154 -9.49 -0.78 26.39
C GLU A 154 -9.84 -1.52 25.07
N ILE A 155 -9.88 -2.85 25.16
CA ILE A 155 -10.16 -3.75 24.05
C ILE A 155 -11.51 -4.40 24.29
N PHE A 156 -12.37 -4.38 23.28
CA PHE A 156 -13.62 -5.12 23.29
C PHE A 156 -13.49 -6.40 22.46
N LEU A 157 -14.31 -7.40 22.76
CA LEU A 157 -14.35 -8.65 21.99
C LEU A 157 -14.54 -8.40 20.48
N SER A 158 -15.34 -7.38 20.13
CA SER A 158 -15.57 -6.99 18.74
C SER A 158 -14.30 -6.53 18.03
N ASP A 159 -13.35 -5.94 18.74
CA ASP A 159 -12.09 -5.49 18.14
C ASP A 159 -11.26 -6.72 17.69
N VAL A 160 -11.19 -7.74 18.55
CA VAL A 160 -10.48 -9.00 18.25
C VAL A 160 -11.21 -9.78 17.16
N ALA A 161 -12.54 -9.91 17.26
CA ALA A 161 -13.35 -10.65 16.29
C ALA A 161 -13.22 -10.08 14.87
N ARG A 162 -13.28 -8.75 14.71
CA ARG A 162 -13.14 -8.09 13.40
C ARG A 162 -11.78 -8.31 12.76
N ILE A 163 -10.72 -8.42 13.57
CA ILE A 163 -9.38 -8.77 13.06
C ILE A 163 -9.40 -10.19 12.48
N PHE A 164 -10.02 -11.15 13.17
CA PHE A 164 -10.16 -12.52 12.67
C PHE A 164 -11.05 -12.62 11.42
N GLU A 165 -12.13 -11.83 11.34
CA GLU A 165 -12.96 -11.72 10.13
C GLU A 165 -12.14 -11.30 8.92
N LYS A 166 -11.32 -10.25 9.07
CA LYS A 166 -10.40 -9.78 8.03
C LYS A 166 -9.32 -10.80 7.71
N MET A 167 -8.75 -11.45 8.74
CA MET A 167 -7.65 -12.41 8.60
C MET A 167 -8.03 -13.67 7.81
N PHE A 168 -9.29 -14.11 7.85
CA PHE A 168 -9.74 -15.32 7.17
C PHE A 168 -10.85 -15.10 6.14
N ASN A 169 -11.15 -13.84 5.81
CA ASN A 169 -12.24 -13.44 4.92
C ASN A 169 -13.59 -14.08 5.31
N VAL A 170 -13.94 -14.01 6.60
CA VAL A 170 -15.20 -14.56 7.15
C VAL A 170 -16.03 -13.47 7.82
N ASN A 171 -17.30 -13.79 8.12
CA ASN A 171 -18.21 -12.92 8.87
C ASN A 171 -18.87 -13.72 10.00
N PHE A 172 -18.68 -13.29 11.25
CA PHE A 172 -19.27 -13.91 12.44
C PHE A 172 -20.74 -13.52 12.63
N GLY A 173 -21.19 -12.41 12.03
CA GLY A 173 -22.49 -11.81 12.23
C GLY A 173 -22.58 -11.14 13.61
N ASP A 174 -23.56 -11.52 14.41
CA ASP A 174 -23.68 -11.04 15.78
C ASP A 174 -22.63 -11.69 16.69
N ILE A 175 -21.54 -10.95 16.93
CA ILE A 175 -20.36 -11.39 17.69
C ILE A 175 -20.75 -11.83 19.12
N TYR A 176 -21.59 -11.09 19.82
CA TYR A 176 -22.00 -11.42 21.19
C TYR A 176 -22.90 -12.66 21.23
N LYS A 177 -23.76 -12.85 20.22
CA LYS A 177 -24.51 -14.11 20.09
C LYS A 177 -23.59 -15.31 19.84
N LYS A 178 -22.52 -15.13 19.05
CA LYS A 178 -21.52 -16.18 18.80
C LYS A 178 -20.68 -16.48 20.05
N GLU A 179 -20.32 -15.46 20.82
CA GLU A 179 -19.64 -15.60 22.11
C GLU A 179 -20.47 -16.46 23.07
N ILE A 180 -21.75 -16.10 23.27
CA ILE A 180 -22.67 -16.86 24.12
C ILE A 180 -22.78 -18.31 23.63
N ALA A 181 -22.77 -18.54 22.32
CA ALA A 181 -22.81 -19.89 21.75
C ALA A 181 -21.54 -20.70 22.00
N VAL A 182 -20.38 -20.06 22.23
CA VAL A 182 -19.15 -20.72 22.69
C VAL A 182 -19.26 -21.05 24.19
N ILE A 183 -19.66 -20.08 25.01
CA ILE A 183 -19.72 -20.25 26.48
C ILE A 183 -20.76 -21.30 26.89
N LYS A 184 -21.92 -21.34 26.22
CA LYS A 184 -23.03 -22.24 26.55
C LYS A 184 -22.91 -23.66 25.99
N ARG A 185 -21.78 -24.02 25.36
CA ARG A 185 -21.61 -25.39 24.85
C ARG A 185 -21.61 -26.41 25.99
N LYS A 186 -21.93 -27.66 25.64
CA LYS A 186 -21.73 -28.78 26.57
C LYS A 186 -20.26 -28.80 27.02
N PRO A 187 -19.94 -29.13 28.29
CA PRO A 187 -18.58 -29.03 28.83
C PRO A 187 -17.48 -29.63 27.94
N ILE A 188 -17.74 -30.81 27.36
CA ILE A 188 -16.81 -31.53 26.47
C ILE A 188 -16.54 -30.78 25.14
N LYS A 189 -17.47 -29.92 24.72
CA LYS A 189 -17.43 -29.16 23.46
C LYS A 189 -16.98 -27.70 23.62
N ILE A 190 -16.77 -27.23 24.86
CA ILE A 190 -16.41 -25.82 25.11
C ILE A 190 -15.05 -25.49 24.47
N THR A 191 -14.09 -26.41 24.60
CA THR A 191 -12.70 -26.24 24.13
C THR A 191 -12.28 -27.28 23.09
N GLU A 192 -13.25 -27.94 22.45
CA GLU A 192 -12.99 -29.06 21.54
C GLU A 192 -12.05 -28.65 20.39
N PHE A 193 -12.17 -27.41 19.89
CA PHE A 193 -11.27 -26.95 18.84
C PHE A 193 -9.85 -26.71 19.33
N LEU A 194 -9.70 -26.07 20.50
CA LEU A 194 -8.40 -25.90 21.14
C LEU A 194 -7.71 -27.24 21.42
N ASP A 195 -8.47 -28.26 21.83
CA ASP A 195 -7.95 -29.62 22.03
C ASP A 195 -7.46 -30.23 20.71
N ARG A 196 -8.18 -30.04 19.59
CA ARG A 196 -7.71 -30.46 18.25
C ARG A 196 -6.42 -29.75 17.85
N LEU A 197 -6.32 -28.44 18.09
CA LEU A 197 -5.11 -27.66 17.77
C LEU A 197 -3.91 -28.14 18.58
N LYS A 198 -4.11 -28.37 19.89
CA LYS A 198 -3.09 -28.95 20.77
C LYS A 198 -2.65 -30.33 20.26
N ALA A 199 -3.60 -31.19 19.89
CA ALA A 199 -3.30 -32.52 19.36
C ALA A 199 -2.49 -32.45 18.06
N ALA A 200 -2.82 -31.53 17.14
CA ALA A 200 -2.09 -31.34 15.89
C ALA A 200 -0.62 -30.92 16.12
N ILE A 201 -0.37 -30.00 17.08
CA ILE A 201 0.99 -29.59 17.44
C ILE A 201 1.76 -30.75 18.07
N ILE A 202 1.14 -31.49 19.01
CA ILE A 202 1.76 -32.66 19.64
C ILE A 202 2.11 -33.72 18.59
N GLN A 203 1.21 -33.99 17.64
CA GLN A 203 1.47 -34.94 16.57
C GLN A 203 2.66 -34.49 15.73
N LYS A 204 2.70 -33.22 15.31
CA LYS A 204 3.84 -32.66 14.57
C LYS A 204 5.15 -32.75 15.35
N SER A 205 5.11 -32.52 16.66
CA SER A 205 6.28 -32.67 17.54
C SER A 205 6.77 -34.12 17.64
N LYS A 206 5.85 -35.10 17.68
CA LYS A 206 6.19 -36.53 17.65
C LYS A 206 6.82 -36.92 16.31
N ASP A 207 6.23 -36.47 15.21
CA ASP A 207 6.71 -36.76 13.86
C ASP A 207 8.13 -36.23 13.63
N GLU A 208 8.50 -35.13 14.30
CA GLU A 208 9.84 -34.53 14.27
C GLU A 208 10.78 -35.03 15.37
N GLY A 209 10.31 -35.93 16.25
CA GLY A 209 11.12 -36.54 17.32
C GLY A 209 11.40 -35.63 18.52
N TYR A 210 10.71 -34.48 18.64
CA TYR A 210 10.87 -33.55 19.77
C TYR A 210 10.00 -33.89 20.98
N TYR A 211 9.00 -34.75 20.81
CA TYR A 211 8.06 -35.08 21.87
C TYR A 211 8.68 -36.07 22.87
N GLN A 212 9.08 -35.56 24.04
CA GLN A 212 9.57 -36.36 25.16
C GLN A 212 8.41 -36.60 26.13
N LEU A 213 8.23 -37.87 26.53
CA LEU A 213 7.19 -38.34 27.46
C LEU A 213 7.46 -37.90 28.91
#